data_AF-A0AAD5D6E2-F1
#
_entry.id   AF-A0AAD5D6E2-F1
#
_cell.length_a   1.000
_cell.length_b   1.000
_cell.length_c   1.000
_cell.angle_alpha   90.00
_cell.angle_beta   90.00
_cell.angle_gamma   90.00
#
_symmetry.space_group_name_H-M   'P 1'
#
loop_
_entity.id
_entity.type
_entity.pdbx_description
1 polymer ?
#
loop_
_entity_poly.entity_id
_entity_poly.type
_entity_poly.pdbx_seq_one_letter_code
_entity_poly.pdbx_strand_id
1 'polypeptide(L)'
;MIGDYLGQHDEFSVAVMHAYVDSMDFSGMKFHTAIREFLKGFRLPGEAQKIDRIMEKFAECYCADNPGLFKGADTAYVLAYAVILLNTDAHNPMVWPKMSKSDFVRMNATNDPEECAPKLILEEIYDSIVKEEIKMKNKAINMGKSSWKKAETEEKGGIVGILNLALPKLRSQSDTQSESEAIIKQTQEIFRKQGAKRGTFYTSQRIEIIRPMVEAVGWPLLATFSVMMEERENKARVILCMEGFKAGIYITHVLRMDTMRYAFLTSLVR
;
A
#
# COMPACT_ATOMS: atom_id res chain seq x y z
N MET A 1 -3.44 18.81 8.37
CA MET A 1 -2.10 18.53 8.96
C MET A 1 -1.02 19.05 8.02
N ILE A 2 0.24 19.19 8.46
CA ILE A 2 1.34 19.65 7.60
C ILE A 2 1.49 18.75 6.36
N GLY A 3 1.59 17.42 6.53
CA GLY A 3 1.71 16.51 5.38
C GLY A 3 0.52 16.49 4.42
N ASP A 4 -0.71 16.57 4.95
CA ASP A 4 -1.91 16.67 4.09
C ASP A 4 -1.93 17.96 3.28
N TYR A 5 -1.47 19.06 3.89
CA TYR A 5 -1.41 20.38 3.28
C TYR A 5 -0.33 20.44 2.20
N LEU A 6 0.88 19.95 2.51
CA LEU A 6 1.98 19.85 1.55
C LEU A 6 1.65 18.93 0.36
N GLY A 7 0.77 17.95 0.56
CA GLY A 7 0.30 17.07 -0.50
C GLY A 7 -0.82 17.63 -1.38
N GLN A 8 -1.40 18.80 -1.08
CA GLN A 8 -2.49 19.36 -1.89
C GLN A 8 -2.04 19.77 -3.30
N HIS A 9 -3.01 19.98 -4.18
CA HIS A 9 -2.77 20.35 -5.58
C HIS A 9 -2.89 21.86 -5.83
N ASP A 10 -3.30 22.62 -4.82
CA ASP A 10 -3.42 24.06 -4.92
C ASP A 10 -2.03 24.68 -5.14
N GLU A 11 -1.93 25.65 -6.06
CA GLU A 11 -0.64 26.28 -6.43
C GLU A 11 0.12 26.81 -5.22
N PHE A 12 -0.59 27.41 -4.26
CA PHE A 12 0.00 27.91 -3.02
C PHE A 12 0.53 26.77 -2.13
N SER A 13 -0.23 25.68 -1.99
CA SER A 13 0.17 24.52 -1.19
C SER A 13 1.39 23.82 -1.81
N VAL A 14 1.43 23.71 -3.14
CA VAL A 14 2.58 23.21 -3.89
C VAL A 14 3.80 24.13 -3.68
N ALA A 15 3.64 25.45 -3.83
CA ALA A 15 4.74 26.39 -3.58
C ALA A 15 5.29 26.33 -2.15
N VAL A 16 4.41 26.16 -1.15
CA VAL A 16 4.82 25.93 0.25
C VAL A 16 5.56 24.60 0.40
N MET A 17 5.15 23.55 -0.30
CA MET A 17 5.84 22.26 -0.32
C MET A 17 7.24 22.39 -0.91
N HIS A 18 7.38 23.07 -2.06
CA HIS A 18 8.70 23.35 -2.64
C HIS A 18 9.58 24.13 -1.66
N ALA A 19 9.09 25.26 -1.12
CA ALA A 19 9.86 26.06 -0.17
C ALA A 19 10.22 25.31 1.11
N TYR A 20 9.38 24.39 1.58
CA TYR A 20 9.65 23.55 2.74
C TYR A 20 10.77 22.55 2.47
N VAL A 21 10.72 21.84 1.35
CA VAL A 21 11.75 20.86 0.99
C VAL A 21 13.06 21.57 0.64
N ASP A 22 13.00 22.70 -0.07
CA ASP A 22 14.17 23.54 -0.42
C ASP A 22 14.84 24.18 0.80
N SER A 23 14.14 24.28 1.94
CA SER A 23 14.73 24.75 3.19
C SER A 23 15.53 23.67 3.93
N MET A 24 15.46 22.41 3.49
CA MET A 24 16.25 21.32 4.05
C MET A 24 17.58 21.20 3.31
N ASP A 25 18.65 20.98 4.06
CA ASP A 25 19.99 20.74 3.50
C ASP A 25 20.28 19.25 3.54
N PHE A 26 20.37 18.62 2.37
CA PHE A 26 20.75 17.20 2.23
C PHE A 26 22.22 17.02 1.81
N SER A 27 23.01 18.09 1.77
CA SER A 27 24.39 18.06 1.26
C SER A 27 25.27 17.13 2.10
N GLY A 28 25.89 16.14 1.46
CA GLY A 28 26.79 15.20 2.11
C GLY A 28 26.11 14.20 3.05
N MET A 29 24.77 14.19 3.10
CA MET A 29 24.02 13.18 3.83
C MET A 29 23.89 11.90 3.01
N LYS A 30 23.94 10.75 3.67
CA LYS A 30 23.57 9.48 3.03
C LYS A 30 22.06 9.44 2.77
N PHE A 31 21.65 8.77 1.71
CA PHE A 31 20.24 8.72 1.27
C PHE A 31 19.27 8.26 2.38
N HIS A 32 19.62 7.18 3.09
CA HIS A 32 18.79 6.67 4.19
C HIS A 32 18.72 7.63 5.39
N THR A 33 19.71 8.51 5.59
CA THR A 33 19.68 9.52 6.64
C THR A 33 18.83 10.71 6.22
N ALA A 34 18.98 11.16 4.97
CA ALA A 34 18.19 12.25 4.40
C ALA A 34 16.70 11.94 4.40
N ILE A 35 16.29 10.76 3.92
CA ILE A 35 14.88 10.35 3.89
C ILE A 35 14.28 10.21 5.30
N ARG A 36 15.08 9.80 6.30
CA ARG A 36 14.64 9.76 7.70
C ARG A 36 14.38 11.15 8.25
N GLU A 37 15.30 12.09 8.04
CA GLU A 37 15.13 13.46 8.53
C GLU A 37 13.97 14.16 7.83
N PHE A 38 13.82 13.91 6.52
CA PHE A 38 12.69 14.39 5.74
C PHE A 38 11.34 13.89 6.29
N LEU A 39 11.18 12.57 6.46
CA LEU A 39 9.94 11.94 6.92
C LEU A 39 9.67 12.11 8.43
N LYS A 40 10.64 12.62 9.19
CA LYS A 40 10.47 12.95 10.62
C LYS A 40 9.69 14.26 10.79
N GLY A 41 9.79 15.19 9.83
CA GLY A 41 9.14 16.51 9.90
C GLY A 41 7.62 16.46 9.83
N PHE A 42 7.07 15.49 9.09
CA PHE A 42 5.64 15.38 8.86
C PHE A 42 5.20 13.93 8.64
N ARG A 43 3.91 13.67 8.82
CA ARG A 43 3.31 12.38 8.50
C ARG A 43 2.93 12.37 7.03
N LEU A 44 3.31 11.33 6.29
CA LEU A 44 2.88 11.19 4.90
C LEU A 44 1.35 11.14 4.79
N PRO A 45 0.77 11.76 3.76
CA PRO A 45 -0.67 11.69 3.48
C PRO A 45 -1.06 10.28 3.02
N GLY A 46 -2.31 9.87 3.26
CA GLY A 46 -2.78 8.51 2.90
C GLY A 46 -3.19 8.32 1.43
N GLU A 47 -3.18 9.39 0.65
CA GLU A 47 -3.55 9.40 -0.77
C GLU A 47 -2.28 9.25 -1.62
N ALA A 48 -2.27 8.26 -2.53
CA ALA A 48 -1.11 7.95 -3.36
C ALA A 48 -0.58 9.18 -4.13
N GLN A 49 -1.48 9.96 -4.73
CA GLN A 49 -1.13 11.18 -5.49
C GLN A 49 -0.42 12.25 -4.65
N LYS A 50 -0.73 12.31 -3.34
CA LYS A 50 -0.11 13.27 -2.44
C LYS A 50 1.29 12.82 -2.02
N ILE A 51 1.46 11.51 -1.80
CA ILE A 51 2.77 10.91 -1.51
C ILE A 51 3.70 11.10 -2.71
N ASP A 52 3.16 10.90 -3.92
CA ASP A 52 3.85 11.02 -5.19
C ASP A 52 4.61 12.35 -5.31
N ARG A 53 3.88 13.47 -5.19
CA ARG A 53 4.46 14.82 -5.28
C ARG A 53 5.51 15.12 -4.23
N ILE A 54 5.29 14.65 -3.00
CA ILE A 54 6.22 14.86 -1.89
C ILE A 54 7.52 14.07 -2.14
N MET A 55 7.41 12.85 -2.66
CA MET A 55 8.57 12.01 -2.98
C MET A 55 9.33 12.52 -4.20
N GLU A 56 8.63 13.01 -5.22
CA GLU A 56 9.23 13.62 -6.41
C GLU A 56 10.07 14.84 -6.03
N LYS A 57 9.51 15.77 -5.25
CA LYS A 57 10.25 16.94 -4.80
C LYS A 57 11.43 16.59 -3.88
N PHE A 58 11.28 15.58 -3.00
CA PHE A 58 12.41 15.09 -2.19
C PHE A 58 13.56 14.58 -3.08
N ALA A 59 13.24 13.80 -4.12
CA ALA A 59 14.23 13.25 -5.02
C ALA A 59 14.96 14.33 -5.82
N GLU A 60 14.23 15.35 -6.29
CA GLU A 60 14.81 16.52 -6.95
C GLU A 60 15.80 17.26 -6.05
N CYS A 61 15.39 17.61 -4.83
CA CYS A 61 16.25 18.33 -3.88
C CYS A 61 17.47 17.50 -3.48
N TYR A 62 17.29 16.21 -3.19
CA TYR A 62 18.40 15.35 -2.80
C TYR A 62 19.44 15.21 -3.92
N CYS A 63 19.01 15.08 -5.18
CA CYS A 63 19.90 15.05 -6.33
C CYS A 63 20.61 16.39 -6.58
N ALA A 64 19.93 17.52 -6.34
CA ALA A 64 20.51 18.84 -6.46
C ALA A 64 21.62 19.09 -5.41
N ASP A 65 21.40 18.64 -4.17
CA ASP A 65 22.34 18.79 -3.06
C ASP A 65 23.53 17.81 -3.13
N ASN A 66 23.37 16.69 -3.85
CA ASN A 66 24.38 15.64 -3.98
C ASN A 66 24.70 15.35 -5.46
N PRO A 67 25.26 16.33 -6.19
CA PRO A 67 25.54 16.18 -7.61
C PRO A 67 26.53 15.04 -7.87
N GLY A 68 26.19 14.18 -8.84
CA GLY A 68 27.02 13.04 -9.23
C GLY A 68 26.80 11.75 -8.43
N LEU A 69 25.94 11.76 -7.41
CA LEU A 69 25.56 10.54 -6.68
C LEU A 69 24.55 9.69 -7.45
N PHE A 70 23.62 10.35 -8.15
CA PHE A 70 22.66 9.76 -9.08
C PHE A 70 22.72 10.52 -10.41
N LYS A 71 22.43 9.85 -11.53
CA LYS A 71 22.37 10.50 -12.85
C LYS A 71 21.17 11.44 -13.01
N GLY A 72 20.07 11.16 -12.33
CA GLY A 72 18.84 11.96 -12.39
C GLY A 72 17.95 11.78 -11.16
N ALA A 73 16.95 12.66 -11.02
CA ALA A 73 15.96 12.60 -9.95
C ALA A 73 15.13 11.32 -9.99
N ASP A 74 14.92 10.73 -11.18
CA ASP A 74 14.15 9.48 -11.35
C ASP A 74 14.73 8.31 -10.55
N THR A 75 16.05 8.14 -10.54
CA THR A 75 16.72 7.10 -9.75
C THR A 75 16.50 7.33 -8.25
N ALA A 76 16.64 8.57 -7.76
CA ALA A 76 16.39 8.91 -6.36
C ALA A 76 14.92 8.73 -5.96
N TYR A 77 14.01 9.04 -6.88
CA TYR A 77 12.57 8.87 -6.72
C TYR A 77 12.19 7.39 -6.56
N VAL A 78 12.62 6.53 -7.49
CA VAL A 78 12.41 5.08 -7.39
C VAL A 78 13.02 4.52 -6.10
N LEU A 79 14.21 4.99 -5.74
CA LEU A 79 14.89 4.57 -4.52
C LEU A 79 14.13 5.02 -3.25
N ALA A 80 13.50 6.19 -3.24
CA ALA A 80 12.68 6.65 -2.12
C ALA A 80 11.49 5.71 -1.88
N TYR A 81 10.80 5.31 -2.94
CA TYR A 81 9.73 4.30 -2.85
C TYR A 81 10.24 2.94 -2.38
N ALA A 82 11.40 2.50 -2.90
CA ALA A 82 12.00 1.24 -2.47
C ALA A 82 12.32 1.24 -0.97
N VAL A 83 12.83 2.35 -0.43
CA VAL A 83 13.09 2.53 1.01
C VAL A 83 11.80 2.44 1.83
N ILE A 84 10.74 3.10 1.36
CA ILE A 84 9.43 3.11 2.02
C ILE A 84 8.83 1.68 2.06
N LEU A 85 8.92 0.94 0.95
CA LEU A 85 8.48 -0.45 0.84
C LEU A 85 9.33 -1.36 1.75
N LEU A 86 10.65 -1.19 1.75
CA LEU A 86 11.55 -1.95 2.61
C LEU A 86 11.27 -1.70 4.09
N ASN A 87 11.00 -0.46 4.49
CA ASN A 87 10.64 -0.16 5.88
C ASN A 87 9.35 -0.88 6.28
N THR A 88 8.37 -0.91 5.39
CA THR A 88 7.12 -1.66 5.59
C THR A 88 7.39 -3.16 5.69
N ASP A 89 8.18 -3.73 4.77
CA ASP A 89 8.56 -5.14 4.79
C ASP A 89 9.29 -5.52 6.10
N ALA A 90 10.34 -4.79 6.47
CA ALA A 90 11.19 -5.10 7.60
C ALA A 90 10.48 -5.00 8.96
N HIS A 91 9.68 -3.95 9.17
CA HIS A 91 9.13 -3.62 10.50
C HIS A 91 7.66 -4.02 10.69
N ASN A 92 6.96 -4.42 9.63
CA ASN A 92 5.58 -4.90 9.75
C ASN A 92 5.56 -6.39 10.17
N PRO A 93 5.05 -6.74 11.37
CA PRO A 93 5.04 -8.13 11.84
C PRO A 93 4.19 -9.08 10.98
N MET A 94 3.28 -8.54 10.16
CA MET A 94 2.41 -9.35 9.29
C MET A 94 3.05 -9.76 7.97
N VAL A 95 4.17 -9.16 7.57
CA VAL A 95 4.86 -9.49 6.32
C VAL A 95 5.83 -10.65 6.57
N TRP A 96 5.63 -11.77 5.90
CA TRP A 96 6.53 -12.92 5.94
C TRP A 96 6.47 -13.72 4.62
N PRO A 97 7.59 -14.19 4.06
CA PRO A 97 8.98 -13.99 4.53
C PRO A 97 9.48 -12.55 4.29
N LYS A 98 10.46 -12.11 5.10
CA LYS A 98 11.12 -10.80 4.93
C LYS A 98 11.99 -10.79 3.68
N MET A 99 12.07 -9.64 3.02
CA MET A 99 12.96 -9.41 1.89
C MET A 99 14.42 -9.52 2.35
N SER A 100 15.23 -10.32 1.66
CA SER A 100 16.67 -10.39 1.95
C SER A 100 17.42 -9.21 1.32
N LYS A 101 18.63 -8.91 1.83
CA LYS A 101 19.51 -7.88 1.24
C LYS A 101 19.74 -8.13 -0.25
N SER A 102 20.00 -9.38 -0.63
CA SER A 102 20.21 -9.76 -2.03
C SER A 102 18.96 -9.55 -2.89
N ASP A 103 17.77 -9.72 -2.33
CA ASP A 103 16.52 -9.47 -3.05
C ASP A 103 16.27 -7.98 -3.24
N PHE A 104 16.51 -7.18 -2.19
CA PHE A 104 16.42 -5.71 -2.27
C PHE A 104 17.36 -5.13 -3.33
N VAL A 105 18.63 -5.57 -3.34
CA VAL A 105 19.60 -5.15 -4.35
C VAL A 105 19.15 -5.58 -5.75
N ARG A 106 18.67 -6.82 -5.91
CA ARG A 106 18.23 -7.33 -7.22
C ARG A 106 16.98 -6.61 -7.74
N MET A 107 16.03 -6.26 -6.87
CA MET A 107 14.82 -5.53 -7.26
C MET A 107 15.09 -4.10 -7.72
N ASN A 108 16.11 -3.46 -7.13
CA ASN A 108 16.46 -2.07 -7.44
C ASN A 108 17.65 -1.96 -8.41
N ALA A 109 18.23 -3.09 -8.81
CA ALA A 109 19.23 -3.14 -9.86
C ALA A 109 18.53 -3.06 -11.22
N THR A 110 18.75 -1.98 -11.95
CA THR A 110 18.33 -1.84 -13.34
C THR A 110 19.30 -2.55 -14.28
N ASN A 111 18.82 -2.96 -15.45
CA ASN A 111 19.69 -3.54 -16.49
C ASN A 111 20.70 -2.54 -17.03
N ASP A 112 20.40 -1.25 -16.91
CA ASP A 112 21.33 -0.18 -17.19
C ASP A 112 22.12 0.19 -15.91
N PRO A 113 23.43 -0.12 -15.85
CA PRO A 113 24.28 0.24 -14.71
C PRO A 113 24.48 1.76 -14.58
N GLU A 114 24.17 2.53 -15.61
CA GLU A 114 24.26 3.99 -15.59
C GLU A 114 23.05 4.65 -14.90
N GLU A 115 21.88 4.03 -14.95
CA GLU A 115 20.64 4.52 -14.30
C GLU A 115 20.42 3.93 -12.90
N CYS A 116 21.26 2.97 -12.51
CA CYS A 116 21.16 2.25 -11.24
C CYS A 116 21.84 3.01 -10.10
N ALA A 117 21.20 3.01 -8.93
CA ALA A 117 21.90 3.37 -7.70
C ALA A 117 23.08 2.40 -7.46
N PRO A 118 24.29 2.89 -7.09
CA PRO A 118 25.42 2.04 -6.77
C PRO A 118 25.07 0.94 -5.75
N LYS A 119 25.49 -0.30 -6.01
CA LYS A 119 25.19 -1.45 -5.16
C LYS A 119 25.56 -1.23 -3.68
N LEU A 120 26.68 -0.56 -3.43
CA LEU A 120 27.10 -0.20 -2.07
C LEU A 120 26.06 0.67 -1.35
N ILE A 121 25.46 1.63 -2.04
CA ILE A 121 24.41 2.49 -1.49
C ILE A 121 23.16 1.68 -1.16
N LEU A 122 22.76 0.75 -2.04
CA LEU A 122 21.61 -0.13 -1.82
C LEU A 122 21.80 -1.03 -0.59
N GLU A 123 23.00 -1.60 -0.42
CA GLU A 123 23.32 -2.44 0.74
C GLU A 123 23.34 -1.64 2.05
N GLU A 124 23.94 -0.44 2.04
CA GLU A 124 23.95 0.46 3.20
C GLU A 124 22.54 0.92 3.59
N ILE A 125 21.70 1.24 2.61
CA ILE A 125 20.29 1.56 2.81
C ILE A 125 19.59 0.38 3.47
N TYR A 126 19.75 -0.83 2.94
CA TYR A 126 19.11 -2.02 3.50
C TYR A 126 19.48 -2.23 4.97
N ASP A 127 20.78 -2.21 5.27
CA ASP A 127 21.26 -2.42 6.64
C ASP A 127 20.74 -1.34 7.60
N SER A 128 20.71 -0.09 7.16
CA SER A 128 20.17 1.02 7.95
C SER A 128 18.67 0.86 8.22
N ILE A 129 17.87 0.61 7.18
CA ILE A 129 16.41 0.51 7.29
C ILE A 129 16.00 -0.71 8.12
N VAL A 130 16.63 -1.88 7.93
CA VAL A 130 16.32 -3.07 8.73
C VAL A 130 16.72 -2.88 10.20
N LYS A 131 17.84 -2.20 10.46
CA LYS A 131 18.31 -1.94 11.83
C LYS A 131 17.42 -0.96 12.59
N GLU A 132 16.94 0.10 11.94
CA GLU A 132 16.15 1.15 12.59
C GLU A 132 14.91 1.49 11.76
N GLU A 133 13.74 1.45 12.38
CA GLU A 133 12.48 1.88 11.74
C GLU A 133 12.48 3.37 11.42
N ILE A 134 11.96 3.77 10.26
CA ILE A 134 11.71 5.18 9.94
C ILE A 134 10.56 5.68 10.82
N LYS A 135 10.90 6.54 11.78
CA LYS A 135 9.93 7.18 12.69
C LYS A 135 9.36 8.43 12.06
N MET A 136 8.04 8.48 11.92
CA MET A 136 7.29 9.67 11.56
C MET A 136 6.73 10.35 12.81
N LYS A 137 6.38 11.65 12.71
CA LYS A 137 5.74 12.38 13.79
C LYS A 137 4.36 11.78 14.11
N ASN A 138 4.30 10.96 15.17
CA ASN A 138 3.05 10.41 15.70
C ASN A 138 2.31 11.46 16.54
N LYS A 139 0.98 11.33 16.59
CA LYS A 139 0.05 12.24 17.26
C LYS A 139 0.32 12.27 18.77
N ALA A 140 1.19 13.18 19.22
CA ALA A 140 1.32 13.57 20.62
C ALA A 140 1.13 15.08 20.72
N ILE A 141 -0.12 15.53 20.58
CA ILE A 141 -0.53 16.86 21.05
C ILE A 141 -1.80 16.70 21.88
N ASN A 142 -1.59 16.78 23.19
CA ASN A 142 -2.48 17.09 24.31
C ASN A 142 -3.96 17.42 23.99
N MET A 143 -4.88 16.55 24.44
CA MET A 143 -6.10 16.99 25.11
C MET A 143 -6.14 16.38 26.52
N GLY A 144 -6.64 17.17 27.46
CA GLY A 144 -6.37 17.10 28.89
C GLY A 144 -6.68 15.79 29.61
N LYS A 145 -6.06 15.69 30.78
CA LYS A 145 -6.20 14.64 31.81
C LYS A 145 -7.66 14.20 32.02
N SER A 146 -7.95 12.94 31.73
CA SER A 146 -8.82 12.14 32.59
C SER A 146 -8.41 10.67 32.47
N SER A 147 -8.14 10.09 33.63
CA SER A 147 -7.82 8.68 33.87
C SER A 147 -8.71 7.73 33.06
N TRP A 148 -8.15 6.62 32.54
CA TRP A 148 -8.62 5.23 32.76
C TRP A 148 -7.70 4.22 32.03
N LYS A 149 -7.18 3.29 32.85
CA LYS A 149 -6.53 1.98 32.66
C LYS A 149 -6.14 1.46 31.25
N LYS A 150 -4.83 1.31 31.10
CA LYS A 150 -4.03 0.24 30.45
C LYS A 150 -4.77 -0.80 29.57
N ALA A 151 -4.54 -0.71 28.26
CA ALA A 151 -4.40 -1.84 27.36
C ALA A 151 -3.27 -1.49 26.35
N GLU A 152 -2.14 -2.15 26.51
CA GLU A 152 -0.99 -2.04 25.62
C GLU A 152 -1.33 -2.73 24.30
N THR A 153 -1.56 -1.94 23.27
CA THR A 153 -1.21 -2.28 21.89
C THR A 153 -0.76 -0.97 21.29
N GLU A 154 0.56 -0.76 21.27
CA GLU A 154 1.15 0.34 20.52
C GLU A 154 0.74 0.17 19.05
N GLU A 155 -0.33 0.85 18.65
CA GLU A 155 -0.53 1.25 17.27
C GLU A 155 0.61 2.21 16.93
N LYS A 156 1.75 1.62 16.57
CA LYS A 156 2.78 2.34 15.81
C LYS A 156 2.11 2.79 14.53
N GLY A 157 1.77 4.09 14.49
CA GLY A 157 1.37 4.85 13.30
C GLY A 157 2.51 4.96 12.29
N GLY A 158 3.18 3.85 12.00
CA GLY A 158 4.20 3.74 10.99
C GLY A 158 3.60 3.83 9.59
N ILE A 159 4.52 3.99 8.65
CA ILE A 159 4.36 4.06 7.19
C ILE A 159 3.27 3.11 6.63
N VAL A 160 3.10 1.95 7.28
CA VAL A 160 2.12 0.90 6.98
C VAL A 160 0.67 1.40 6.94
N GLY A 161 0.26 2.22 7.91
CA GLY A 161 -1.11 2.75 7.95
C GLY A 161 -1.36 3.89 6.97
N ILE A 162 -0.29 4.45 6.40
CA ILE A 162 -0.34 5.60 5.49
C ILE A 162 -0.43 5.13 4.04
N LEU A 163 0.34 4.14 3.63
CA LEU A 163 0.42 3.75 2.23
C LEU A 163 -0.74 2.88 1.72
N ASN A 164 -1.70 2.50 2.58
CA ASN A 164 -2.75 1.52 2.23
C ASN A 164 -2.17 0.27 1.51
N LEU A 165 -0.91 -0.08 1.79
CA LEU A 165 -0.25 -1.28 1.26
C LEU A 165 -0.86 -2.47 2.00
N ALA A 166 -1.76 -3.15 1.29
CA ALA A 166 -2.74 -4.06 1.83
C ALA A 166 -2.19 -5.13 2.78
N LEU A 167 -2.59 -5.04 4.04
CA LEU A 167 -2.90 -6.16 4.91
C LEU A 167 -4.29 -5.92 5.51
N PRO A 168 -5.17 -6.94 5.53
CA PRO A 168 -6.57 -6.77 5.88
C PRO A 168 -6.70 -6.51 7.38
N LYS A 169 -6.89 -5.25 7.78
CA LYS A 169 -7.47 -4.90 9.08
C LYS A 169 -8.59 -3.89 8.91
N LEU A 170 -9.79 -4.42 9.14
CA LEU A 170 -10.99 -3.82 9.71
C LEU A 170 -10.92 -2.28 9.87
N ARG A 171 -11.42 -1.56 8.85
CA ARG A 171 -11.62 -0.10 8.94
C ARG A 171 -12.68 0.16 10.01
N SER A 172 -12.32 0.96 11.02
CA SER A 172 -13.25 1.45 12.02
C SER A 172 -14.29 2.37 11.39
N GLN A 173 -15.55 2.09 11.72
CA GLN A 173 -16.73 2.90 11.41
C GLN A 173 -16.63 4.25 12.15
N SER A 174 -16.51 5.36 11.42
CA SER A 174 -17.31 6.56 11.74
C SER A 174 -17.31 7.63 10.64
N ASP A 175 -16.24 7.80 9.85
CA ASP A 175 -16.14 9.00 8.99
C ASP A 175 -16.22 8.77 7.47
N THR A 176 -16.39 7.53 7.00
CA THR A 176 -16.49 7.21 5.55
C THR A 176 -17.91 6.89 5.07
N GLN A 177 -18.92 7.00 5.94
CA GLN A 177 -20.28 6.57 5.62
C GLN A 177 -20.93 7.41 4.52
N SER A 178 -20.57 8.70 4.40
CA SER A 178 -21.13 9.58 3.36
C SER A 178 -20.53 9.36 1.97
N GLU A 179 -19.21 9.18 1.88
CA GLU A 179 -18.52 8.98 0.59
C GLU A 179 -18.71 7.55 0.04
N SER A 180 -18.75 6.54 0.92
CA SER A 180 -19.03 5.16 0.49
C SER A 180 -20.48 4.99 0.00
N GLU A 181 -21.47 5.64 0.63
CA GLU A 181 -22.85 5.65 0.12
C GLU A 181 -22.96 6.32 -1.25
N ALA A 182 -22.23 7.42 -1.48
CA ALA A 182 -22.24 8.11 -2.76
C ALA A 182 -21.65 7.24 -3.89
N ILE A 183 -20.54 6.55 -3.61
CA ILE A 183 -19.90 5.63 -4.57
C ILE A 183 -20.78 4.41 -4.82
N ILE A 184 -21.44 3.87 -3.78
CA ILE A 184 -22.37 2.75 -3.91
C ILE A 184 -23.60 3.16 -4.73
N LYS A 185 -24.18 4.33 -4.48
CA LYS A 185 -25.31 4.88 -5.27
C LYS A 185 -24.91 5.14 -6.72
N GLN A 186 -23.74 5.72 -6.95
CA GLN A 186 -23.21 5.96 -8.29
C GLN A 186 -22.94 4.65 -9.05
N THR A 187 -22.38 3.64 -8.36
CA THR A 187 -22.16 2.30 -8.93
C THR A 187 -23.48 1.61 -9.24
N GLN A 188 -24.46 1.67 -8.34
CA GLN A 188 -25.81 1.14 -8.58
C GLN A 188 -26.53 1.87 -9.72
N GLU A 189 -26.32 3.17 -9.90
CA GLU A 189 -26.88 3.92 -11.02
C GLU A 189 -26.23 3.57 -12.36
N ILE A 190 -24.93 3.27 -12.37
CA ILE A 190 -24.23 2.76 -13.56
C ILE A 190 -24.81 1.39 -13.96
N PHE A 191 -25.00 0.48 -12.99
CA PHE A 191 -25.64 -0.82 -13.23
C PHE A 191 -27.11 -0.71 -13.67
N ARG A 192 -27.85 0.28 -13.17
CA ARG A 192 -29.26 0.51 -13.52
C ARG A 192 -29.42 1.15 -14.89
N LYS A 193 -28.50 2.04 -15.30
CA LYS A 193 -28.54 2.74 -16.60
C LYS A 193 -27.95 1.90 -17.74
N GLN A 194 -27.01 1.00 -17.45
CA GLN A 194 -26.55 0.00 -18.41
C GLN A 194 -27.33 -1.30 -18.26
N GLY A 195 -28.55 -1.33 -18.81
CA GLY A 195 -29.23 -2.58 -19.11
C GLY A 195 -28.27 -3.53 -19.84
N ALA A 196 -28.13 -4.74 -19.30
CA ALA A 196 -27.13 -5.75 -19.62
C ALA A 196 -26.77 -5.85 -21.11
N LYS A 197 -25.76 -5.09 -21.56
CA LYS A 197 -25.03 -5.45 -22.78
C LYS A 197 -24.18 -6.65 -22.42
N ARG A 198 -24.66 -7.86 -22.76
CA ARG A 198 -23.86 -9.09 -22.68
C ARG A 198 -22.57 -8.85 -23.46
N GLY A 199 -21.48 -8.63 -22.74
CA GLY A 199 -20.16 -8.49 -23.34
C GLY A 199 -19.81 -9.73 -24.15
N THR A 200 -18.91 -9.60 -25.12
CA THR A 200 -18.38 -10.76 -25.84
C THR A 200 -17.56 -11.59 -24.86
N PHE A 201 -18.06 -12.78 -24.50
CA PHE A 201 -17.36 -13.70 -23.62
C PHE A 201 -16.38 -14.54 -24.43
N TYR A 202 -15.12 -14.54 -24.02
CA TYR A 202 -14.09 -15.39 -24.58
C TYR A 202 -13.75 -16.48 -23.56
N THR A 203 -13.77 -17.74 -23.98
CA THR A 203 -13.34 -18.88 -23.16
C THR A 203 -11.88 -19.18 -23.48
N SER A 204 -11.04 -19.28 -22.44
CA SER A 204 -9.64 -19.65 -22.57
C SER A 204 -9.36 -20.91 -21.77
N GLN A 205 -8.62 -21.85 -22.38
CA GLN A 205 -8.20 -23.11 -21.74
C GLN A 205 -6.73 -23.05 -21.26
N ARG A 206 -6.04 -21.92 -21.49
CA ARG A 206 -4.63 -21.78 -21.10
C ARG A 206 -4.52 -21.38 -19.64
N ILE A 207 -3.78 -22.19 -18.87
CA ILE A 207 -3.56 -21.98 -17.43
C ILE A 207 -2.91 -20.61 -17.10
N GLU A 208 -2.09 -20.09 -18.03
CA GLU A 208 -1.41 -18.81 -17.92
C GLU A 208 -2.37 -17.61 -17.88
N ILE A 209 -3.54 -17.73 -18.52
CA ILE A 209 -4.56 -16.68 -18.57
C ILE A 209 -5.56 -16.86 -17.42
N ILE A 210 -5.83 -18.11 -17.04
CA ILE A 210 -6.82 -18.43 -16.00
C ILE A 210 -6.33 -17.96 -14.62
N ARG A 211 -5.04 -18.10 -14.30
CA ARG A 211 -4.48 -17.67 -13.00
C ARG A 211 -4.71 -16.17 -12.70
N PRO A 212 -4.30 -15.21 -13.55
CA PRO A 212 -4.53 -13.79 -13.29
C PRO A 212 -6.02 -13.42 -13.25
N MET A 213 -6.88 -14.11 -14.02
CA MET A 213 -8.33 -13.91 -13.93
C MET A 213 -8.88 -14.33 -12.57
N VAL A 214 -8.40 -15.45 -12.01
CA VAL A 214 -8.80 -15.92 -10.68
C VAL A 214 -8.19 -15.06 -9.58
N GLU A 215 -6.98 -14.52 -9.75
CA GLU A 215 -6.39 -13.57 -8.80
C GLU A 215 -7.20 -12.27 -8.70
N ALA A 216 -7.65 -11.74 -9.84
CA ALA A 216 -8.45 -10.51 -9.88
C ALA A 216 -9.85 -10.68 -9.27
N VAL A 217 -10.52 -11.81 -9.55
CA VAL A 217 -11.94 -12.00 -9.22
C VAL A 217 -12.16 -12.88 -7.98
N GLY A 218 -11.17 -13.69 -7.58
CA GLY A 218 -11.30 -14.68 -6.51
C GLY A 218 -11.55 -14.10 -5.13
N TRP A 219 -10.85 -13.02 -4.75
CA TRP A 219 -11.05 -12.35 -3.45
C TRP A 219 -12.39 -11.61 -3.36
N PRO A 220 -12.81 -10.83 -4.38
CA PRO A 220 -14.18 -10.29 -4.43
C PRO A 220 -15.25 -11.37 -4.33
N LEU A 221 -15.13 -12.48 -5.07
CA LEU A 221 -16.08 -13.58 -5.00
C LEU A 221 -16.16 -14.19 -3.60
N LEU A 222 -15.01 -14.47 -2.99
CA LEU A 222 -14.95 -14.98 -1.62
C LEU A 222 -15.71 -14.06 -0.65
N ALA A 223 -15.44 -12.76 -0.69
CA ALA A 223 -16.11 -11.78 0.17
C ALA A 223 -17.63 -11.77 -0.07
N THR A 224 -18.07 -11.78 -1.33
CA THR A 224 -19.50 -11.83 -1.65
C THR A 224 -20.15 -13.10 -1.14
N PHE A 225 -19.54 -14.27 -1.32
CA PHE A 225 -20.11 -15.52 -0.85
C PHE A 225 -20.18 -15.55 0.68
N SER A 226 -19.17 -15.05 1.38
CA SER A 226 -19.18 -14.98 2.85
C SER A 226 -20.30 -14.09 3.37
N VAL A 227 -20.52 -12.90 2.79
CA VAL A 227 -21.62 -12.01 3.18
C VAL A 227 -22.99 -12.64 2.88
N MET A 228 -23.14 -13.24 1.70
CA MET A 228 -24.41 -13.86 1.28
C MET A 228 -24.74 -15.14 2.07
N MET A 229 -23.76 -15.80 2.71
CA MET A 229 -24.01 -16.92 3.63
C MET A 229 -24.53 -16.46 4.99
N GLU A 230 -24.24 -15.23 5.42
CA GLU A 230 -24.77 -14.66 6.68
C GLU A 230 -26.26 -14.31 6.57
N GLU A 231 -26.74 -14.04 5.34
CA GLU A 231 -28.17 -13.82 5.04
C GLU A 231 -28.97 -15.14 5.14
N ARG A 232 -29.48 -15.45 6.35
CA ARG A 232 -30.23 -16.70 6.64
C ARG A 232 -31.60 -16.83 5.95
N GLU A 233 -32.07 -15.80 5.24
CA GLU A 233 -33.45 -15.73 4.76
C GLU A 233 -33.67 -16.40 3.38
N ASN A 234 -32.61 -16.66 2.60
CA ASN A 234 -32.76 -17.22 1.24
C ASN A 234 -31.92 -18.47 0.99
N LYS A 235 -32.53 -19.64 1.23
CA LYS A 235 -31.90 -20.97 1.04
C LYS A 235 -31.32 -21.19 -0.37
N ALA A 236 -31.95 -20.65 -1.41
CA ALA A 236 -31.48 -20.83 -2.79
C ALA A 236 -30.16 -20.09 -3.04
N ARG A 237 -29.97 -18.90 -2.45
CA ARG A 237 -28.72 -18.13 -2.54
C ARG A 237 -27.60 -18.79 -1.76
N VAL A 238 -27.89 -19.34 -0.58
CA VAL A 238 -26.90 -20.06 0.24
C VAL A 238 -26.39 -21.30 -0.49
N ILE A 239 -27.26 -22.08 -1.13
CA ILE A 239 -26.86 -23.25 -1.94
C ILE A 239 -25.96 -22.83 -3.10
N LEU A 240 -26.31 -21.76 -3.81
CA LEU A 240 -25.51 -21.24 -4.92
C LEU A 240 -24.13 -20.75 -4.46
N CYS A 241 -24.05 -20.09 -3.29
CA CYS A 241 -22.79 -19.68 -2.69
C CYS A 241 -21.93 -20.88 -2.29
N MET A 242 -22.53 -21.94 -1.74
CA MET A 242 -21.83 -23.19 -1.41
C MET A 242 -21.26 -23.89 -2.65
N GLU A 243 -22.00 -23.90 -3.77
CA GLU A 243 -21.47 -24.36 -5.06
C GLU A 243 -20.31 -23.48 -5.54
N GLY A 244 -20.41 -22.17 -5.36
CA GLY A 244 -19.34 -21.21 -5.62
C GLY A 244 -18.08 -21.48 -4.80
N PHE A 245 -18.21 -21.76 -3.50
CA PHE A 245 -17.10 -22.16 -2.63
C PHE A 245 -16.44 -23.46 -3.11
N LYS A 246 -17.25 -24.49 -3.45
CA LYS A 246 -16.74 -25.76 -3.98
C LYS A 246 -15.95 -25.57 -5.27
N ALA A 247 -16.47 -24.76 -6.20
CA ALA A 247 -15.79 -24.43 -7.45
C ALA A 247 -14.51 -23.62 -7.21
N GLY A 248 -14.54 -22.63 -6.32
CA GLY A 248 -13.39 -21.81 -5.94
C GLY A 248 -12.25 -22.62 -5.33
N ILE A 249 -12.55 -23.56 -4.42
CA ILE A 249 -11.57 -24.48 -3.82
C ILE A 249 -10.94 -25.38 -4.90
N TYR A 250 -11.75 -25.90 -5.82
CA TYR A 250 -11.27 -26.76 -6.90
C TYR A 250 -10.34 -26.01 -7.86
N ILE A 251 -10.74 -24.83 -8.32
CA ILE A 251 -9.95 -24.01 -9.26
C ILE A 251 -8.65 -23.56 -8.61
N THR A 252 -8.68 -23.07 -7.37
CA THR A 252 -7.47 -22.64 -6.64
C THR A 252 -6.51 -23.80 -6.35
N HIS A 253 -7.02 -25.03 -6.17
CA HIS A 253 -6.20 -26.23 -6.06
C HIS A 253 -5.49 -26.59 -7.37
N VAL A 254 -6.22 -26.57 -8.49
CA VAL A 254 -5.67 -26.84 -9.84
C VAL A 254 -4.61 -25.81 -10.22
N LEU A 255 -4.85 -24.54 -9.88
CA LEU A 255 -3.94 -23.43 -10.19
C LEU A 255 -2.78 -23.27 -9.20
N ARG A 256 -2.68 -24.11 -8.16
CA ARG A 256 -1.64 -24.03 -7.10
C ARG A 256 -1.62 -22.66 -6.39
N MET A 257 -2.80 -22.11 -6.11
CA MET A 257 -2.97 -20.85 -5.38
C MET A 257 -3.26 -21.13 -3.89
N ASP A 258 -2.23 -21.54 -3.16
CA ASP A 258 -2.39 -22.06 -1.79
C ASP A 258 -3.00 -21.05 -0.81
N THR A 259 -2.63 -19.77 -0.89
CA THR A 259 -3.17 -18.68 -0.04
C THR A 259 -4.67 -18.50 -0.24
N MET A 260 -5.12 -18.44 -1.49
CA MET A 260 -6.53 -18.26 -1.81
C MET A 260 -7.33 -19.51 -1.45
N ARG A 261 -6.79 -20.70 -1.73
CA ARG A 261 -7.41 -21.98 -1.33
C ARG A 261 -7.65 -22.03 0.18
N TYR A 262 -6.66 -21.63 0.97
CA TYR A 262 -6.79 -21.60 2.43
C TYR A 262 -7.85 -20.62 2.91
N ALA A 263 -7.99 -19.46 2.25
CA ALA A 263 -9.03 -18.48 2.54
C ALA A 263 -10.45 -18.99 2.23
N PHE A 264 -10.65 -19.69 1.11
CA PHE A 264 -11.93 -20.35 0.79
C PHE A 264 -12.27 -21.44 1.81
N LEU A 265 -11.30 -22.25 2.25
CA LEU A 265 -11.51 -23.31 3.24
C LEU A 265 -11.84 -22.76 4.63
N THR A 266 -11.09 -21.76 5.10
CA THR A 266 -11.29 -21.18 6.44
C THR A 266 -12.61 -20.41 6.55
N SER A 267 -13.11 -19.86 5.45
CA SER A 267 -14.41 -19.18 5.42
C SER A 267 -15.60 -20.12 5.60
N LEU A 268 -15.45 -21.42 5.30
CA LEU A 268 -16.50 -22.43 5.53
C LEU A 268 -16.48 -23.04 6.94
N VAL A 269 -15.36 -22.90 7.66
CA VAL A 269 -15.17 -23.45 9.01
C VAL A 269 -15.71 -22.50 10.10
N ARG A 270 -16.09 -21.28 9.70
CA ARG A 270 -16.57 -20.21 10.58
C ARG A 270 -18.09 -20.23 10.71
#